data_AF-A0A953BN30-F1
#
_entry.id   AF-A0A953BN30-F1
#
_cell.length_a   1.000
_cell.length_b   1.000
_cell.length_c   1.000
_cell.angle_alpha   90.00
_cell.angle_beta   90.00
_cell.angle_gamma   90.00
#
_symmetry.space_group_name_H-M   'P 1'
#
loop_
_entity.id
_entity.type
_entity.pdbx_description
1 polymer ?
#
loop_
_entity_poly.entity_id
_entity_poly.type
_entity_poly.pdbx_seq_one_letter_code
_entity_poly.pdbx_strand_id
1 'polypeptide(L)'
;MHVHTGGSIPPDEPRREHHAAATGPAPRRATARPVRVEFEPAPDGTDLRRRVRRDAVETILHRAVWIDPSDRVLVEAVYRDHRTVADLARLLGTDDRSLRRRVRRIVQRLLSPQFVFVASSMARSATSRRPTSPASPPPGPWSDTRRRVAEHCVLNGRSLRDAARTLNLSLHVVRRHRDALHACFEMERDGRCP
;
A
#
# COMPACT_ATOMS: atom_id res chain seq x y z
N MET A 1 13.80 17.19 59.70
CA MET A 1 13.91 18.66 59.84
C MET A 1 13.72 19.30 58.47
N HIS A 2 12.91 20.35 58.42
CA HIS A 2 12.60 21.26 57.28
C HIS A 2 11.85 20.61 56.10
N VAL A 3 10.51 20.68 55.98
CA VAL A 3 9.59 21.82 55.68
C VAL A 3 10.10 22.80 54.60
N HIS A 4 9.48 22.84 53.42
CA HIS A 4 8.35 23.75 53.10
C HIS A 4 7.88 23.71 51.62
N THR A 5 6.54 23.73 51.47
CA THR A 5 5.67 24.42 50.46
C THR A 5 5.99 24.33 48.96
N GLY A 6 5.04 24.06 48.06
CA GLY A 6 3.62 24.42 48.06
C GLY A 6 3.37 25.35 46.86
N GLY A 7 2.50 24.96 45.93
CA GLY A 7 2.22 25.73 44.71
C GLY A 7 1.05 25.15 43.94
N SER A 8 -0.13 25.27 44.54
CA SER A 8 -1.44 24.91 43.98
C SER A 8 -1.93 26.05 43.09
N ILE A 9 -2.26 25.76 41.82
CA ILE A 9 -3.00 26.69 40.95
C ILE A 9 -4.35 26.01 40.60
N PRO A 10 -5.49 26.62 40.97
CA PRO A 10 -6.82 26.08 40.70
C PRO A 10 -7.27 26.32 39.24
N PRO A 11 -8.28 25.56 38.76
CA PRO A 11 -8.92 25.75 37.46
C PRO A 11 -9.89 26.93 37.49
N ASP A 12 -9.84 27.78 36.46
CA ASP A 12 -10.80 28.87 36.26
C ASP A 12 -12.04 28.38 35.49
N GLU A 13 -13.19 28.80 35.99
CA GLU A 13 -14.54 28.36 35.70
C GLU A 13 -15.17 29.06 34.48
N PRO A 14 -16.32 28.57 33.98
CA PRO A 14 -16.91 28.98 32.72
C PRO A 14 -17.73 30.29 32.82
N ARG A 15 -17.63 31.13 31.79
CA ARG A 15 -18.52 32.29 31.61
C ARG A 15 -19.70 31.94 30.68
N ARG A 16 -20.90 31.90 31.30
CA ARG A 16 -22.20 32.54 30.94
C ARG A 16 -22.65 32.42 29.46
N GLU A 17 -23.71 31.65 29.17
CA GLU A 17 -25.14 31.98 29.31
C GLU A 17 -25.72 32.97 28.27
N HIS A 18 -26.72 32.43 27.55
CA HIS A 18 -27.93 33.05 26.99
C HIS A 18 -27.83 34.20 25.97
N HIS A 19 -28.14 33.90 24.71
CA HIS A 19 -29.03 34.75 23.90
C HIS A 19 -29.95 33.93 22.99
N ALA A 20 -31.20 34.36 22.96
CA ALA A 20 -32.36 33.70 22.40
C ALA A 20 -32.57 33.98 20.90
N ALA A 21 -33.33 33.06 20.29
CA ALA A 21 -34.37 33.25 19.27
C ALA A 21 -34.21 34.34 18.19
N ALA A 22 -34.16 33.90 16.93
CA ALA A 22 -34.88 34.54 15.83
C ALA A 22 -35.06 33.56 14.65
N THR A 23 -36.22 32.92 14.63
CA THR A 23 -36.78 32.22 13.46
C THR A 23 -37.23 33.26 12.44
N GLY A 24 -36.59 33.30 11.27
CA GLY A 24 -36.96 34.12 10.11
C GLY A 24 -37.35 33.26 8.90
N PRO A 25 -38.31 33.70 8.07
CA PRO A 25 -39.08 32.83 7.19
C PRO A 25 -38.34 32.40 5.91
N ALA A 26 -38.66 31.17 5.47
CA ALA A 26 -38.19 30.56 4.23
C ALA A 26 -38.64 31.34 2.97
N PRO A 27 -37.78 31.49 1.94
CA PRO A 27 -38.21 31.98 0.65
C PRO A 27 -39.02 30.91 -0.09
N ARG A 28 -40.24 31.27 -0.48
CA ARG A 28 -41.11 30.50 -1.39
C ARG A 28 -40.40 30.32 -2.73
N ARG A 29 -39.86 29.13 -3.00
CA ARG A 29 -39.43 28.73 -4.34
C ARG A 29 -40.60 28.15 -5.12
N ALA A 30 -40.80 28.74 -6.29
CA ALA A 30 -41.78 28.40 -7.30
C ALA A 30 -41.79 26.91 -7.63
N THR A 31 -42.99 26.36 -7.78
CA THR A 31 -43.28 25.04 -8.31
C THR A 31 -42.86 24.97 -9.78
N ALA A 32 -41.63 24.52 -10.04
CA ALA A 32 -41.24 24.03 -11.36
C ALA A 32 -41.81 22.62 -11.53
N ARG A 33 -42.67 22.43 -12.53
CA ARG A 33 -43.16 21.12 -12.97
C ARG A 33 -41.97 20.18 -13.18
N PRO A 34 -41.98 18.94 -12.68
CA PRO A 34 -40.97 17.97 -13.10
C PRO A 34 -41.21 17.67 -14.58
N VAL A 35 -40.30 18.15 -15.44
CA VAL A 35 -40.13 17.56 -16.76
C VAL A 35 -39.72 16.12 -16.48
N ARG A 36 -40.60 15.19 -16.81
CA ARG A 36 -40.27 13.76 -16.82
C ARG A 36 -39.26 13.59 -17.93
N VAL A 37 -37.98 13.72 -17.59
CA VAL A 37 -36.89 13.28 -18.45
C VAL A 37 -37.02 11.77 -18.45
N GLU A 38 -37.64 11.24 -19.50
CA GLU A 38 -37.50 9.83 -19.85
C GLU A 38 -36.00 9.62 -20.11
N PHE A 39 -35.30 9.20 -19.07
CA PHE A 39 -33.92 8.77 -19.16
C PHE A 39 -33.95 7.44 -19.90
N GLU A 40 -33.79 7.47 -21.22
CA GLU A 40 -33.37 6.29 -21.96
C GLU A 40 -32.01 5.85 -21.40
N PRO A 41 -31.91 4.67 -20.78
CA PRO A 41 -30.63 4.20 -20.29
C PRO A 41 -29.78 3.83 -21.50
N ALA A 42 -28.84 4.70 -21.86
CA ALA A 42 -27.74 4.33 -22.74
C ALA A 42 -27.08 3.05 -22.21
N PRO A 43 -26.98 1.96 -22.99
CA PRO A 43 -26.11 0.86 -22.62
C PRO A 43 -24.66 1.39 -22.63
N ASP A 44 -23.81 0.82 -21.79
CA ASP A 44 -22.34 0.97 -21.84
C ASP A 44 -21.65 2.03 -20.95
N GLY A 45 -22.36 2.64 -19.98
CA GLY A 45 -21.69 3.32 -18.85
C GLY A 45 -21.18 2.35 -17.76
N THR A 46 -21.85 1.20 -17.63
CA THR A 46 -21.62 0.21 -16.57
C THR A 46 -20.39 -0.66 -16.83
N ASP A 47 -19.97 -0.78 -18.09
CA ASP A 47 -18.93 -1.72 -18.50
C ASP A 47 -17.51 -1.18 -18.29
N LEU A 48 -17.26 0.12 -18.55
CA LEU A 48 -15.96 0.75 -18.31
C LEU A 48 -15.51 0.65 -16.85
N ARG A 49 -16.42 0.88 -15.89
CA ARG A 49 -16.11 0.75 -14.46
C ARG A 49 -15.80 -0.68 -14.05
N ARG A 50 -16.51 -1.65 -14.62
CA ARG A 50 -16.27 -3.09 -14.37
C ARG A 50 -14.96 -3.53 -15.00
N ARG A 51 -14.66 -3.09 -16.22
CA ARG A 51 -13.42 -3.36 -16.93
C ARG A 51 -12.20 -2.78 -16.21
N VAL A 52 -12.22 -1.50 -15.84
CA VAL A 52 -11.15 -0.86 -15.05
C VAL A 52 -10.92 -1.59 -13.72
N ARG A 53 -11.99 -2.05 -13.06
CA ARG A 53 -11.87 -2.87 -11.84
C ARG A 53 -11.25 -4.24 -12.12
N ARG A 54 -11.66 -4.92 -13.19
CA ARG A 54 -11.09 -6.22 -13.60
C ARG A 54 -9.60 -6.10 -13.92
N ASP A 55 -9.21 -5.09 -14.68
CA ASP A 55 -7.81 -4.83 -15.05
C ASP A 55 -6.95 -4.55 -13.80
N ALA A 56 -7.50 -3.83 -12.82
CA ALA A 56 -6.84 -3.59 -11.54
C ALA A 56 -6.66 -4.88 -10.73
N VAL A 57 -7.68 -5.76 -10.68
CA VAL A 57 -7.62 -7.05 -9.99
C VAL A 57 -6.60 -7.98 -10.65
N GLU A 58 -6.60 -8.07 -11.97
CA GLU A 58 -5.66 -8.88 -12.72
C GLU A 58 -4.22 -8.40 -12.50
N THR A 59 -4.00 -7.07 -12.52
CA THR A 59 -2.71 -6.47 -12.18
C THR A 59 -2.24 -6.85 -10.77
N ILE A 60 -3.14 -6.82 -9.78
CA ILE A 60 -2.83 -7.21 -8.40
C ILE A 60 -2.43 -8.68 -8.32
N LEU A 61 -3.22 -9.58 -8.93
CA LEU A 61 -2.98 -11.03 -8.89
C LEU A 61 -1.68 -11.41 -9.64
N HIS A 62 -1.42 -10.80 -10.80
CA HIS A 62 -0.19 -11.01 -11.55
C HIS A 62 1.05 -10.59 -10.73
N ARG A 63 0.97 -9.49 -10.00
CA ARG A 63 2.07 -8.99 -9.16
C ARG A 63 2.24 -9.76 -7.84
N ALA A 64 1.18 -10.41 -7.34
CA ALA A 64 1.22 -11.19 -6.11
C ALA A 64 2.14 -12.43 -6.20
N VAL A 65 2.59 -12.82 -7.39
CA VAL A 65 3.61 -13.88 -7.55
C VAL A 65 4.94 -13.52 -6.88
N TRP A 66 5.24 -12.22 -6.73
CA TRP A 66 6.53 -11.74 -6.23
C TRP A 66 6.57 -11.46 -4.72
N ILE A 67 5.45 -11.58 -4.00
CA ILE A 67 5.40 -11.31 -2.56
C ILE A 67 5.49 -12.61 -1.74
N ASP A 68 5.74 -12.45 -0.45
CA ASP A 68 5.78 -13.55 0.53
C ASP A 68 4.54 -14.46 0.39
N PRO A 69 4.71 -15.80 0.42
CA PRO A 69 3.60 -16.74 0.22
C PRO A 69 2.42 -16.49 1.14
N SER A 70 2.66 -16.08 2.39
CA SER A 70 1.60 -15.80 3.35
C SER A 70 0.74 -14.58 2.96
N ASP A 71 1.38 -13.53 2.43
CA ASP A 71 0.69 -12.37 1.90
C ASP A 71 -0.01 -12.70 0.57
N ARG A 72 0.60 -13.54 -0.28
CA ARG A 72 0.01 -13.99 -1.55
C ARG A 72 -1.32 -14.69 -1.34
N VAL A 73 -1.38 -15.67 -0.44
CA VAL A 73 -2.61 -16.41 -0.11
C VAL A 73 -3.72 -15.45 0.33
N LEU A 74 -3.38 -14.43 1.14
CA LEU A 74 -4.35 -13.44 1.60
C LEU A 74 -4.91 -12.59 0.44
N VAL A 75 -4.04 -12.17 -0.48
CA VAL A 75 -4.44 -11.41 -1.68
C VAL A 75 -5.30 -12.28 -2.60
N GLU A 76 -4.91 -13.53 -2.86
CA GLU A 76 -5.66 -14.47 -3.69
C GLU A 76 -7.05 -14.73 -3.10
N ALA A 77 -7.15 -14.99 -1.79
CA ALA A 77 -8.44 -15.21 -1.14
C ALA A 77 -9.41 -14.03 -1.31
N VAL A 78 -8.89 -12.79 -1.22
CA VAL A 78 -9.72 -11.58 -1.36
C VAL A 78 -10.10 -11.31 -2.81
N TYR A 79 -9.15 -11.42 -3.74
CA TYR A 79 -9.31 -10.92 -5.11
C TYR A 79 -9.66 -12.00 -6.14
N ARG A 80 -9.23 -13.25 -5.93
CA ARG A 80 -9.57 -14.40 -6.77
C ARG A 80 -10.78 -15.14 -6.23
N ASP A 81 -10.79 -15.44 -4.93
CA ASP A 81 -11.87 -16.25 -4.31
C ASP A 81 -13.03 -15.41 -3.77
N HIS A 82 -12.95 -14.07 -3.93
CA HIS A 82 -13.97 -13.10 -3.49
C HIS A 82 -14.36 -13.21 -2.01
N ARG A 83 -13.47 -13.71 -1.15
CA ARG A 83 -13.70 -13.76 0.29
C ARG A 83 -13.68 -12.35 0.88
N THR A 84 -14.57 -12.07 1.81
CA THR A 84 -14.50 -10.81 2.54
C THR A 84 -13.37 -10.86 3.56
N VAL A 85 -12.77 -9.70 3.86
CA VAL A 85 -11.72 -9.63 4.89
C VAL A 85 -12.25 -10.01 6.27
N ALA A 86 -13.53 -9.72 6.55
CA ALA A 86 -14.17 -10.12 7.80
C ALA A 86 -14.30 -11.64 7.94
N ASP A 87 -14.60 -12.36 6.86
CA ASP A 87 -14.65 -13.83 6.86
C ASP A 87 -13.26 -14.42 7.09
N LEU A 88 -12.24 -13.89 6.41
CA LEU A 88 -10.86 -14.32 6.57
C LEU A 88 -10.34 -14.04 7.99
N ALA A 89 -10.71 -12.89 8.57
CA ALA A 89 -10.34 -12.54 9.94
C ALA A 89 -10.90 -13.55 10.95
N ARG A 90 -12.18 -13.93 10.79
CA ARG A 90 -12.83 -14.98 11.59
C ARG A 90 -12.16 -16.34 11.41
N LEU A 91 -11.87 -16.73 10.17
CA LEU A 91 -11.22 -18.00 9.86
C LEU A 91 -9.81 -18.11 10.45
N LEU A 92 -9.06 -17.01 10.45
CA LEU A 92 -7.68 -16.95 10.95
C LEU A 92 -7.58 -16.64 12.45
N GLY A 93 -8.71 -16.37 13.13
CA GLY A 93 -8.71 -15.93 14.53
C GLY A 93 -8.00 -14.60 14.76
N THR A 94 -8.09 -13.66 13.80
CA THR A 94 -7.43 -12.35 13.85
C THR A 94 -8.45 -11.20 13.86
N ASP A 95 -8.02 -10.03 14.33
CA ASP A 95 -8.82 -8.82 14.30
C ASP A 95 -9.04 -8.31 12.85
N ASP A 96 -10.31 -8.07 12.48
CA ASP A 96 -10.71 -7.60 11.14
C ASP A 96 -10.03 -6.27 10.76
N ARG A 97 -9.93 -5.32 11.71
CA ARG A 97 -9.30 -4.03 11.43
C ARG A 97 -7.82 -4.19 11.09
N SER A 98 -7.13 -5.07 11.79
CA SER A 98 -5.72 -5.39 11.57
C SER A 98 -5.51 -6.09 10.23
N LEU A 99 -6.40 -7.04 9.87
CA LEU A 99 -6.32 -7.74 8.60
C LEU A 99 -6.59 -6.79 7.41
N ARG A 100 -7.60 -5.93 7.50
CA ARG A 100 -7.88 -4.90 6.49
C ARG A 100 -6.70 -3.96 6.29
N ARG A 101 -6.05 -3.52 7.37
CA ARG A 101 -4.84 -2.69 7.31
C ARG A 101 -3.68 -3.43 6.65
N ARG A 102 -3.53 -4.73 6.90
CA ARG A 102 -2.51 -5.57 6.25
C ARG A 102 -2.79 -5.69 4.75
N VAL A 103 -3.99 -6.10 4.34
CA VAL A 103 -4.39 -6.20 2.93
C VAL A 103 -4.17 -4.88 2.19
N ARG A 104 -4.63 -3.76 2.78
CA ARG A 104 -4.45 -2.43 2.18
C ARG A 104 -2.97 -2.10 1.97
N ARG A 105 -2.10 -2.37 2.94
CA ARG A 105 -0.65 -2.14 2.81
C ARG A 105 -0.03 -3.00 1.71
N ILE A 106 -0.42 -4.27 1.61
CA ILE A 106 0.05 -5.18 0.56
C ILE A 106 -0.36 -4.63 -0.82
N VAL A 107 -1.63 -4.28 -1.00
CA VAL A 107 -2.15 -3.76 -2.28
C VAL A 107 -1.47 -2.45 -2.66
N GLN A 108 -1.33 -1.50 -1.71
CA GLN A 108 -0.60 -0.25 -1.96
C GLN A 108 0.85 -0.51 -2.38
N ARG A 109 1.52 -1.51 -1.78
CA ARG A 109 2.87 -1.94 -2.15
C ARG A 109 2.91 -2.52 -3.56
N LEU A 110 2.01 -3.46 -3.88
CA LEU A 110 1.90 -4.06 -5.22
C LEU A 110 1.68 -3.03 -6.32
N LEU A 111 0.95 -1.95 -6.02
CA LEU A 111 0.67 -0.87 -6.97
C LEU A 111 1.74 0.22 -7.00
N SER A 112 2.73 0.18 -6.11
CA SER A 112 3.78 1.20 -6.06
C SER A 112 4.72 1.09 -7.28
N PRO A 113 5.15 2.21 -7.88
CA PRO A 113 6.11 2.20 -9.00
C PRO A 113 7.43 1.49 -8.64
N GLN A 114 7.88 1.66 -7.39
CA GLN A 114 9.10 1.03 -6.91
C GLN A 114 9.00 -0.50 -6.86
N PHE A 115 7.83 -1.05 -6.51
CA PHE A 115 7.58 -2.49 -6.57
C PHE A 115 7.68 -3.00 -8.01
N VAL A 116 7.05 -2.30 -8.96
CA VAL A 116 7.09 -2.65 -10.39
C VAL A 116 8.52 -2.68 -10.90
N PHE A 117 9.29 -1.62 -10.62
CA PHE A 117 10.69 -1.55 -11.00
C PHE A 117 11.52 -2.73 -10.50
N VAL A 118 11.36 -3.11 -9.22
CA VAL A 118 12.08 -4.24 -8.63
C VAL A 118 11.61 -5.56 -9.25
N ALA A 119 10.30 -5.81 -9.33
CA ALA A 119 9.77 -7.04 -9.90
C ALA A 119 10.21 -7.23 -11.37
N SER A 120 10.17 -6.17 -12.18
CA SER A 120 10.66 -6.20 -13.57
C SER A 120 12.16 -6.45 -13.65
N SER A 121 12.96 -5.83 -12.77
CA SER A 121 14.42 -6.07 -12.72
C SER A 121 14.76 -7.51 -12.31
N MET A 122 13.99 -8.09 -11.39
CA MET A 122 14.10 -9.50 -10.98
C MET A 122 13.77 -10.45 -12.13
N ALA A 123 12.67 -10.19 -12.85
CA ALA A 123 12.26 -10.99 -14.00
C ALA A 123 13.31 -10.98 -15.12
N ARG A 124 13.84 -9.80 -15.49
CA ARG A 124 14.91 -9.67 -16.51
C ARG A 124 16.18 -10.42 -16.11
N SER A 125 16.55 -10.34 -14.84
CA SER A 125 17.72 -11.06 -14.31
C SER A 125 17.55 -12.57 -14.37
N ALA A 126 16.32 -13.08 -14.21
CA ALA A 126 16.03 -14.51 -14.27
C ALA A 126 16.20 -15.07 -15.69
N THR A 127 15.76 -14.33 -16.71
CA THR A 127 15.88 -14.72 -18.13
C THR A 127 17.32 -14.73 -18.62
N SER A 128 18.18 -13.86 -18.09
CA SER A 128 19.60 -13.80 -18.44
C SER A 128 20.44 -14.96 -17.88
N ARG A 129 19.86 -15.88 -17.09
CA ARG A 129 20.56 -17.06 -16.52
C ARG A 129 20.70 -18.23 -17.51
N ARG A 130 20.89 -17.99 -18.81
CA ARG A 130 21.45 -19.03 -19.68
C ARG A 130 22.95 -19.05 -19.41
N PRO A 131 23.50 -20.06 -18.73
CA PRO A 131 24.92 -20.09 -18.42
C PRO A 131 25.68 -20.32 -19.72
N THR A 132 26.32 -19.28 -20.25
CA THR A 132 27.27 -19.40 -21.38
C THR A 132 28.59 -20.05 -20.93
N SER A 133 28.83 -20.17 -19.62
CA SER A 133 29.95 -20.91 -19.04
C SER A 133 29.71 -21.18 -17.54
N PRO A 134 30.09 -22.34 -16.98
CA PRO A 134 30.01 -22.62 -15.54
C PRO A 134 30.98 -21.79 -14.69
N ALA A 135 31.94 -21.09 -15.29
CA ALA A 135 33.02 -20.41 -14.57
C ALA A 135 32.71 -18.94 -14.20
N SER A 136 31.62 -18.34 -14.70
CA SER A 136 31.33 -16.93 -14.42
C SER A 136 29.82 -16.64 -14.51
N PRO A 137 29.13 -16.33 -13.39
CA PRO A 137 27.75 -15.88 -13.46
C PRO A 137 27.70 -14.53 -14.20
N PRO A 138 26.78 -14.34 -15.16
CA PRO A 138 26.67 -13.05 -15.84
C PRO A 138 26.36 -11.96 -14.80
N PRO A 139 27.04 -10.80 -14.85
CA PRO A 139 26.73 -9.69 -13.98
C PRO A 139 25.35 -9.16 -14.38
N GLY A 140 24.32 -9.55 -13.64
CA GLY A 140 23.09 -8.77 -13.61
C GLY A 140 23.42 -7.35 -13.09
N PRO A 141 22.59 -6.35 -13.37
CA PRO A 141 22.86 -4.97 -12.95
C PRO A 141 22.99 -4.83 -11.42
N TRP A 142 22.47 -5.80 -10.66
CA TRP A 142 22.51 -5.83 -9.21
C TRP A 142 23.32 -7.01 -8.68
N SER A 143 24.13 -6.74 -7.66
CA SER A 143 24.77 -7.79 -6.86
C SER A 143 23.72 -8.67 -6.18
N ASP A 144 24.09 -9.91 -5.87
CA ASP A 144 23.18 -10.86 -5.22
C ASP A 144 22.66 -10.34 -3.87
N THR A 145 23.54 -9.70 -3.08
CA THR A 145 23.15 -9.03 -1.83
C THR A 145 22.10 -7.94 -2.05
N ARG A 146 22.27 -7.09 -3.07
CA ARG A 146 21.30 -6.03 -3.40
C ARG A 146 19.96 -6.64 -3.81
N ARG A 147 19.98 -7.74 -4.57
CA ARG A 147 18.80 -8.50 -4.96
C ARG A 147 18.02 -9.02 -3.75
N ARG A 148 18.71 -9.68 -2.83
CA ARG A 148 18.12 -10.21 -1.58
C ARG A 148 17.53 -9.08 -0.73
N VAL A 149 18.23 -7.95 -0.60
CA VAL A 149 17.70 -6.77 0.11
C VAL A 149 16.44 -6.21 -0.58
N ALA A 150 16.42 -6.14 -1.91
CA ALA A 150 15.26 -5.68 -2.68
C ALA A 150 14.03 -6.57 -2.45
N GLU A 151 14.23 -7.88 -2.47
CA GLU A 151 13.19 -8.87 -2.20
C GLU A 151 12.58 -8.67 -0.80
N HIS A 152 13.42 -8.63 0.25
CA HIS A 152 12.90 -8.48 1.61
C HIS A 152 12.26 -7.12 1.87
N CYS A 153 12.88 -6.02 1.42
CA CYS A 153 12.43 -4.68 1.80
C CYS A 153 11.33 -4.14 0.87
N VAL A 154 11.41 -4.41 -0.44
CA VAL A 154 10.49 -3.82 -1.42
C VAL A 154 9.37 -4.79 -1.78
N LEU A 155 9.70 -6.04 -2.11
CA LEU A 155 8.68 -7.01 -2.51
C LEU A 155 7.87 -7.50 -1.31
N ASN A 156 8.57 -7.92 -0.25
CA ASN A 156 7.96 -8.44 0.97
C ASN A 156 7.61 -7.34 1.98
N GLY A 157 8.11 -6.11 1.79
CA GLY A 157 7.82 -4.97 2.67
C GLY A 157 8.28 -5.15 4.12
N ARG A 158 9.31 -5.95 4.36
CA ARG A 158 9.91 -6.14 5.69
C ARG A 158 10.64 -4.86 6.12
N SER A 159 10.73 -4.63 7.42
CA SER A 159 11.53 -3.52 7.94
C SER A 159 13.02 -3.77 7.67
N LEU A 160 13.83 -2.70 7.63
CA LEU A 160 15.29 -2.83 7.47
C LEU A 160 15.91 -3.70 8.57
N ARG A 161 15.36 -3.63 9.79
CA ARG A 161 15.80 -4.45 10.93
C ARG A 161 15.47 -5.93 10.71
N ASP A 162 14.28 -6.23 10.20
CA ASP A 162 13.89 -7.62 9.92
C ASP A 162 14.67 -8.20 8.74
N ALA A 163 14.92 -7.40 7.71
CA ALA A 163 15.75 -7.79 6.58
C ALA A 163 17.19 -8.05 7.03
N ALA A 164 17.78 -7.18 7.86
CA ALA A 164 19.11 -7.36 8.43
C ALA A 164 19.22 -8.68 9.23
N ARG A 165 18.27 -8.94 10.12
CA ARG A 165 18.20 -10.21 10.87
C ARG A 165 18.05 -11.42 9.96
N THR A 166 17.16 -11.35 8.98
CA THR A 166 16.89 -12.48 8.07
C THR A 166 18.09 -12.79 7.17
N LEU A 167 18.77 -11.76 6.69
CA LEU A 167 19.89 -11.90 5.76
C LEU A 167 21.24 -12.10 6.44
N ASN A 168 21.29 -12.05 7.78
CA ASN A 168 22.52 -12.02 8.57
C ASN A 168 23.48 -10.91 8.11
N LEU A 169 22.94 -9.71 7.89
CA LEU A 169 23.68 -8.52 7.50
C LEU A 169 23.56 -7.44 8.57
N SER A 170 24.52 -6.53 8.64
CA SER A 170 24.38 -5.36 9.50
C SER A 170 23.30 -4.41 8.96
N LEU A 171 22.63 -3.68 9.86
CA LEU A 171 21.62 -2.70 9.48
C LEU A 171 22.18 -1.62 8.53
N HIS A 172 23.45 -1.24 8.72
CA HIS A 172 24.14 -0.27 7.85
C HIS A 172 24.26 -0.79 6.42
N VAL A 173 24.65 -2.06 6.22
CA VAL A 173 24.77 -2.68 4.90
C VAL A 173 23.41 -2.75 4.21
N VAL A 174 22.36 -3.16 4.94
CA VAL A 174 20.99 -3.20 4.38
C VAL A 174 20.51 -1.80 3.98
N ARG A 175 20.76 -0.78 4.81
CA ARG A 175 20.43 0.62 4.50
C ARG A 175 21.16 1.08 3.24
N ARG A 176 22.48 0.87 3.15
CA ARG A 176 23.28 1.23 1.98
C ARG A 176 22.75 0.59 0.69
N HIS A 177 22.38 -0.69 0.72
CA HIS A 177 21.78 -1.35 -0.44
C HIS A 177 20.38 -0.82 -0.76
N ARG A 178 19.58 -0.47 0.25
CA ARG A 178 18.25 0.13 0.07
C ARG A 178 18.33 1.50 -0.59
N ASP A 179 19.29 2.32 -0.18
CA ASP A 179 19.51 3.66 -0.74
C ASP A 179 20.00 3.55 -2.19
N ALA A 180 20.90 2.61 -2.47
CA ALA A 180 21.32 2.31 -3.85
C ALA A 180 20.14 1.86 -4.74
N LEU A 181 19.23 1.04 -4.22
CA LEU A 181 18.01 0.64 -4.95
C LEU A 181 17.08 1.82 -5.22
N HIS A 182 16.95 2.73 -4.25
CA HIS A 182 16.18 3.96 -4.43
C HIS A 182 16.82 4.83 -5.51
N ALA A 183 18.14 5.04 -5.48
CA ALA A 183 18.85 5.80 -6.51
C ALA A 183 18.66 5.18 -7.92
N CYS A 184 18.79 3.86 -8.07
CA CYS A 184 18.53 3.20 -9.35
C CYS A 184 17.10 3.41 -9.85
N PHE A 185 16.12 3.38 -8.94
CA PHE A 185 14.71 3.63 -9.28
C PHE A 185 14.49 5.07 -9.75
N GLU A 186 15.07 6.05 -9.04
CA GLU A 186 14.97 7.47 -9.41
C GLU A 186 15.60 7.73 -10.78
N MET A 187 16.77 7.15 -11.06
CA MET A 187 17.45 7.25 -12.36
C MET A 187 16.59 6.70 -13.51
N GLU A 188 16.01 5.50 -13.33
CA GLU A 188 15.10 4.90 -14.31
C GLU A 188 13.84 5.75 -14.51
N ARG A 189 13.27 6.26 -13.40
CA ARG A 189 12.06 7.09 -13.43
C ARG A 189 12.28 8.40 -14.20
N ASP A 190 13.46 9.00 -14.05
CA ASP A 190 13.84 10.25 -14.71
C ASP A 190 14.31 10.03 -16.16
N GLY A 191 14.31 8.78 -16.65
CA GLY A 191 14.80 8.41 -17.98
C GLY A 191 16.32 8.56 -18.14
N ARG A 192 17.04 8.78 -17.04
CA ARG A 192 18.50 8.84 -16.99
C ARG A 192 19.03 7.43 -16.73
N CYS A 193 19.01 6.57 -17.74
CA CYS A 193 19.79 5.34 -17.66
C CYS A 193 21.29 5.70 -17.52
N PRO A 194 22.03 5.11 -16.57
CA PRO A 194 23.48 5.06 -16.64
C PRO A 194 23.97 4.16 -17.76
#